data_AF-A0A3R7FK46-F1
#
_entry.id   AF-A0A3R7FK46-F1
#
_cell.length_a   1.000
_cell.length_b   1.000
_cell.length_c   1.000
_cell.angle_alpha   90.00
_cell.angle_beta   90.00
_cell.angle_gamma   90.00
#
_symmetry.space_group_name_H-M   'P 1'
#
loop_
_entity.id
_entity.type
_entity.pdbx_description
1 polymer ?
#
loop_
_entity_poly.entity_id
_entity_poly.type
_entity_poly.pdbx_seq_one_letter_code
_entity_poly.pdbx_strand_id
1 'polypeptide(L)'
;ASSDWTAPGPFNISELRTGGDQISSGGSQGPPESTRMLPTGGIVLKYLPLNPAQSSYQPLGRNQALRTDYLLAYTSAFGESVGDYEFVVVFWQERTTSVNGTQQTYAANQTVQRISFEADSGYSASKLKLQSHYDQQWQATAWLEQDGSRVEGARWRFAHQTNPLTASPAYPTNSKGDLWRWGALNLIIPAICGIMFSGASAKHILSRTILGTLKGVSYWAGVVAVVIGIAAIVGTWQTSIILANAPIAVGILMGLLALPVMLSIRDSDLSKAGFFQRKLRQGAISPSGDETVGTRRVPNKIKSVYRHGDQLYAPIAGLRPMLARYWADPAKIPTEDWKSYDSGEGDLDQLFEVDPESDKVLRHKPARLKFSPTLTKEVDEADLADPPEGEGIAALPAAISAAVSNWVARRNWRFIAIALGGGAAVYLGTVATLGSTIIGLGLATLPALIEGHEARDGSLEVDWGPSHWNDVQAQVQTERHEYEERKTFDQVLQAVTELEWSDHEKGQQIVDRVRTEIQKALDDEHGGNNPSTNLSPSSPQQGVDADD
;
A
#
# COMPACT_ATOMS: atom_id res chain seq x y z
N ALA A 1 -23.57 62.19 27.66
CA ALA A 1 -22.96 62.31 26.34
C ALA A 1 -22.90 60.92 25.73
N SER A 2 -23.86 60.58 24.86
CA SER A 2 -23.84 59.36 24.07
C SER A 2 -22.74 59.51 23.03
N SER A 3 -21.66 58.76 23.18
CA SER A 3 -20.68 58.63 22.11
C SER A 3 -21.34 57.85 20.97
N ASP A 4 -21.73 58.55 19.90
CA ASP A 4 -22.25 57.95 18.67
C ASP A 4 -21.14 57.12 18.02
N TRP A 5 -21.04 55.86 18.45
CA TRP A 5 -20.16 54.91 17.79
C TRP A 5 -20.81 54.49 16.48
N THR A 6 -20.14 54.81 15.38
CA THR A 6 -20.54 54.40 14.03
C THR A 6 -19.71 53.19 13.61
N ALA A 7 -20.38 52.13 13.17
CA ALA A 7 -19.70 50.94 12.67
C ALA A 7 -18.80 51.27 11.47
N PRO A 8 -17.60 50.68 11.38
CA PRO A 8 -16.71 50.90 10.23
C PRO A 8 -17.25 50.22 8.97
N GLY A 9 -17.20 50.94 7.85
CA GLY A 9 -17.55 50.43 6.52
C GLY A 9 -18.80 51.07 5.91
N PRO A 10 -19.05 50.85 4.61
CA PRO A 10 -20.15 51.49 3.89
C PRO A 10 -21.53 50.89 4.19
N PHE A 11 -21.61 49.64 4.68
CA PHE A 11 -22.89 48.96 4.94
C PHE A 11 -23.04 48.54 6.40
N ASN A 12 -24.28 48.60 6.90
CA ASN A 12 -24.60 48.12 8.24
C ASN A 12 -24.76 46.60 8.28
N ILE A 13 -24.44 45.97 9.42
CA ILE A 13 -24.57 44.52 9.57
C ILE A 13 -26.01 44.02 9.42
N SER A 14 -27.00 44.82 9.85
CA SER A 14 -28.42 44.51 9.68
C SER A 14 -28.77 44.41 8.21
N GLU A 15 -28.31 45.36 7.40
CA GLU A 15 -28.48 45.33 5.95
C GLU A 15 -27.83 44.08 5.37
N LEU A 16 -26.57 43.78 5.70
CA LEU A 16 -25.83 42.64 5.14
C LEU A 16 -26.36 41.27 5.57
N ARG A 17 -27.08 41.19 6.70
CA ARG A 17 -27.68 39.94 7.18
C ARG A 17 -28.97 39.56 6.45
N THR A 18 -29.66 40.54 5.86
CA THR A 18 -30.90 40.31 5.12
C THR A 18 -30.59 39.57 3.81
N GLY A 19 -31.13 38.37 3.65
CA GLY A 19 -31.14 37.65 2.37
C GLY A 19 -32.35 38.04 1.53
N GLY A 20 -32.30 37.81 0.21
CA GLY A 20 -33.48 38.00 -0.64
C GLY A 20 -34.54 36.93 -0.39
N ASP A 21 -35.78 37.25 -0.75
CA ASP A 21 -36.92 36.36 -0.59
C ASP A 21 -36.85 35.23 -1.61
N GLN A 22 -36.97 34.00 -1.11
CA GLN A 22 -37.13 32.82 -1.96
C GLN A 22 -38.57 32.79 -2.46
N ILE A 23 -38.75 32.51 -3.74
CA ILE A 23 -40.08 32.34 -4.34
C ILE A 23 -40.79 31.18 -3.64
N SER A 24 -41.98 31.44 -3.09
CA SER A 24 -42.80 30.43 -2.42
C SER A 24 -43.20 29.32 -3.41
N SER A 25 -42.93 28.07 -3.07
CA SER A 25 -43.27 26.91 -3.90
C SER A 25 -44.78 26.64 -3.90
N GLY A 26 -45.44 26.80 -5.05
CA GLY A 26 -46.83 26.40 -5.26
C GLY A 26 -47.05 24.90 -5.53
N GLY A 27 -46.04 24.04 -5.32
CA GLY A 27 -46.10 22.61 -5.63
C GLY A 27 -44.94 21.79 -5.01
N SER A 28 -44.93 20.48 -5.23
CA SER A 28 -44.02 19.51 -4.59
C SER A 28 -42.54 19.64 -4.98
N GLN A 29 -42.21 20.38 -6.04
CA GLN A 29 -40.85 20.84 -6.34
C GLN A 29 -40.88 22.32 -6.69
N GLY A 30 -40.52 23.16 -5.73
CA GLY A 30 -40.34 24.59 -5.95
C GLY A 30 -39.14 24.91 -6.84
N PRO A 31 -39.00 26.18 -7.28
CA PRO A 31 -37.80 26.62 -7.98
C PRO A 31 -36.54 26.41 -7.10
N PRO A 32 -35.35 26.24 -7.70
CA PRO A 32 -34.10 26.11 -6.95
C PRO A 32 -33.93 27.25 -5.93
N GLU A 33 -33.33 26.98 -4.76
CA GLU A 33 -33.21 27.96 -3.66
C GLU A 33 -32.55 29.30 -4.06
N SER A 34 -31.65 29.25 -5.04
CA SER A 34 -30.93 30.40 -5.58
C SER A 34 -31.78 31.29 -6.50
N THR A 35 -33.00 30.87 -6.86
CA THR A 35 -33.81 31.57 -7.86
C THR A 35 -34.34 32.88 -7.29
N ARG A 36 -34.17 33.98 -8.03
CA ARG A 36 -34.76 35.30 -7.75
C ARG A 36 -35.52 35.79 -8.97
N MET A 37 -36.63 36.49 -8.72
CA MET A 37 -37.44 37.06 -9.80
C MET A 37 -36.77 38.32 -10.35
N LEU A 38 -36.85 38.48 -11.66
CA LEU A 38 -36.71 39.76 -12.34
C LEU A 38 -38.12 40.29 -12.63
N PRO A 39 -38.30 41.57 -13.03
CA PRO A 39 -39.60 42.08 -13.42
C PRO A 39 -40.35 41.17 -14.41
N THR A 40 -39.60 40.57 -15.34
CA THR A 40 -40.07 39.62 -16.35
C THR A 40 -39.05 38.49 -16.54
N GLY A 41 -39.24 37.42 -15.75
CA GLY A 41 -38.43 36.21 -15.77
C GLY A 41 -37.73 35.97 -14.43
N GLY A 42 -36.50 35.45 -14.45
CA GLY A 42 -35.76 35.13 -13.22
C GLY A 42 -34.31 34.78 -13.45
N ILE A 43 -33.54 34.83 -12.36
CA ILE A 43 -32.11 34.57 -12.32
C ILE A 43 -31.79 33.52 -11.26
N VAL A 44 -30.89 32.60 -11.60
CA VAL A 44 -30.40 31.54 -10.70
C VAL A 44 -28.89 31.60 -10.67
N LEU A 45 -28.30 31.79 -9.49
CA LEU A 45 -26.86 31.61 -9.32
C LEU A 45 -26.53 30.14 -9.13
N LYS A 46 -25.64 29.62 -9.95
CA LYS A 46 -25.12 28.26 -9.86
C LYS A 46 -23.61 28.27 -9.65
N TYR A 47 -23.08 27.21 -9.07
CA TYR A 47 -21.64 27.00 -8.93
C TYR A 47 -21.30 25.56 -9.31
N LEU A 48 -20.05 25.34 -9.72
CA LEU A 48 -19.54 23.99 -9.94
C LEU A 48 -18.83 23.51 -8.65
N PRO A 49 -19.33 22.47 -7.96
CA PRO A 49 -18.67 21.95 -6.77
C PRO A 49 -17.28 21.41 -7.12
N LEU A 50 -16.32 21.60 -6.20
CA LEU A 50 -14.97 21.04 -6.31
C LEU A 50 -14.96 19.57 -5.90
N ASN A 51 -15.77 18.76 -6.56
CA ASN A 51 -15.83 17.31 -6.36
C ASN A 51 -15.58 16.62 -7.71
N PRO A 52 -14.55 15.78 -7.86
CA PRO A 52 -14.24 15.11 -9.12
C PRO A 52 -15.37 14.20 -9.63
N ALA A 53 -16.29 13.75 -8.77
CA ALA A 53 -17.45 12.96 -9.16
C ALA A 53 -18.65 13.80 -9.64
N GLN A 54 -18.67 15.11 -9.39
CA GLN A 54 -19.78 16.00 -9.76
C GLN A 54 -19.34 16.97 -10.84
N SER A 55 -19.92 16.83 -12.03
CA SER A 55 -19.57 17.64 -13.21
C SER A 55 -20.65 18.66 -13.61
N SER A 56 -21.75 18.73 -12.87
CA SER A 56 -22.89 19.61 -13.14
C SER A 56 -22.92 20.80 -12.19
N TYR A 57 -23.38 21.94 -12.72
CA TYR A 57 -23.62 23.15 -11.94
C TYR A 57 -24.79 22.93 -10.97
N GLN A 58 -24.57 23.26 -9.70
CA GLN A 58 -25.58 23.21 -8.64
C GLN A 58 -26.06 24.61 -8.28
N PRO A 59 -27.35 24.80 -7.97
CA PRO A 59 -27.85 26.08 -7.49
C PRO A 59 -27.23 26.43 -6.14
N LEU A 60 -26.94 27.70 -5.92
CA LEU A 60 -26.41 28.22 -4.66
C LEU A 60 -27.48 28.20 -3.55
N GLY A 61 -27.23 27.44 -2.49
CA GLY A 61 -28.12 27.38 -1.32
C GLY A 61 -27.98 28.60 -0.40
N ARG A 62 -28.96 28.80 0.47
CA ARG A 62 -28.95 29.90 1.45
C ARG A 62 -27.84 29.70 2.49
N ASN A 63 -26.99 30.72 2.69
CA ASN A 63 -25.83 30.67 3.61
C ASN A 63 -24.85 29.53 3.32
N GLN A 64 -24.86 28.97 2.12
CA GLN A 64 -23.98 27.89 1.75
C GLN A 64 -22.52 28.37 1.68
N ALA A 65 -21.57 27.53 2.08
CA ALA A 65 -20.15 27.80 1.91
C ALA A 65 -19.71 27.51 0.46
N LEU A 66 -19.48 28.57 -0.30
CA LEU A 66 -18.93 28.55 -1.63
C LEU A 66 -17.40 28.42 -1.56
N ARG A 67 -16.87 27.37 -2.19
CA ARG A 67 -15.43 27.08 -2.22
C ARG A 67 -14.74 27.39 -3.56
N THR A 68 -15.42 28.14 -4.42
CA THR A 68 -14.97 28.49 -5.78
C THR A 68 -15.17 29.97 -6.01
N ASP A 69 -14.27 30.57 -6.79
CA ASP A 69 -14.36 31.99 -7.15
C ASP A 69 -15.31 32.22 -8.33
N TYR A 70 -15.92 31.18 -8.89
CA TYR A 70 -16.76 31.30 -10.07
C TYR A 70 -18.21 30.93 -9.78
N LEU A 71 -19.10 31.88 -10.07
CA LEU A 71 -20.54 31.67 -10.16
C LEU A 71 -20.98 31.75 -11.62
N LEU A 72 -22.06 31.05 -11.93
CA LEU A 72 -22.77 31.14 -13.19
C LEU A 72 -24.13 31.78 -12.91
N ALA A 73 -24.35 32.99 -13.43
CA ALA A 73 -25.65 33.62 -13.46
C ALA A 73 -26.43 33.03 -14.64
N TYR A 74 -27.40 32.18 -14.36
CA TYR A 74 -28.32 31.66 -15.36
C TYR A 74 -29.60 32.50 -15.35
N THR A 75 -29.84 33.22 -16.43
CA THR A 75 -30.92 34.20 -16.57
C THR A 75 -31.99 33.69 -17.52
N SER A 76 -33.23 34.00 -17.19
CA SER A 76 -34.38 33.97 -18.08
C SER A 76 -34.94 35.38 -18.09
N ALA A 77 -34.67 36.16 -19.13
CA ALA A 77 -35.00 37.57 -19.19
C ALA A 77 -35.85 37.85 -20.42
N PHE A 78 -36.92 38.63 -20.26
CA PHE A 78 -37.81 39.04 -21.34
C PHE A 78 -38.16 40.52 -21.18
N GLY A 79 -38.52 41.21 -22.26
CA GLY A 79 -38.99 42.60 -22.21
C GLY A 79 -38.04 43.52 -21.43
N GLU A 80 -38.54 44.18 -20.39
CA GLU A 80 -37.81 45.16 -19.57
C GLU A 80 -36.67 44.55 -18.73
N SER A 81 -36.63 43.22 -18.60
CA SER A 81 -35.54 42.51 -17.89
C SER A 81 -34.33 42.21 -18.78
N VAL A 82 -34.36 42.54 -20.07
CA VAL A 82 -33.22 42.35 -20.99
C VAL A 82 -32.30 43.56 -20.92
N GLY A 83 -31.00 43.33 -20.80
CA GLY A 83 -30.00 44.40 -20.80
C GLY A 83 -28.82 44.15 -19.85
N ASP A 84 -28.12 45.24 -19.52
CA ASP A 84 -26.94 45.24 -18.67
C ASP A 84 -27.29 45.22 -17.18
N TYR A 85 -26.63 44.34 -16.44
CA TYR A 85 -26.76 44.25 -14.99
C TYR A 85 -25.40 44.32 -14.30
N GLU A 86 -25.38 44.87 -13.10
CA GLU A 86 -24.25 44.74 -12.18
C GLU A 86 -24.59 43.77 -11.05
N PHE A 87 -23.77 42.72 -10.92
CA PHE A 87 -23.76 41.86 -9.75
C PHE A 87 -22.84 42.47 -8.69
N VAL A 88 -23.43 43.02 -7.63
CA VAL A 88 -22.71 43.66 -6.53
C VAL A 88 -22.57 42.67 -5.40
N VAL A 89 -21.34 42.41 -4.94
CA VAL A 89 -21.02 41.50 -3.84
C VAL A 89 -20.25 42.26 -2.77
N VAL A 90 -20.72 42.18 -1.54
CA VAL A 90 -20.01 42.69 -0.36
C VAL A 90 -19.49 41.50 0.44
N PHE A 91 -18.16 41.39 0.55
CA PHE A 91 -17.52 40.46 1.47
C PHE A 91 -17.29 41.16 2.81
N TRP A 92 -17.59 40.48 3.91
CA TRP A 92 -17.47 41.03 5.25
C TRP A 92 -17.21 39.95 6.30
N GLN A 93 -16.75 40.37 7.47
CA GLN A 93 -16.52 39.52 8.61
C GLN A 93 -17.32 40.02 9.81
N GLU A 94 -17.99 39.11 10.52
CA GLU A 94 -18.69 39.46 11.74
C GLU A 94 -17.70 39.68 12.88
N ARG A 95 -17.77 40.84 13.54
CA ARG A 95 -16.97 41.17 14.73
C ARG A 95 -17.86 41.77 15.80
N THR A 96 -17.42 41.67 17.04
CA THR A 96 -18.10 42.27 18.20
C THR A 96 -17.15 43.24 18.86
N THR A 97 -17.65 44.42 19.22
CA THR A 97 -16.92 45.42 20.00
C THR A 97 -17.72 45.79 21.24
N SER A 98 -17.05 46.31 22.27
CA SER A 98 -17.69 46.83 23.47
C SER A 98 -17.76 48.36 23.37
N VAL A 99 -18.96 48.89 23.27
CA VAL A 99 -19.22 50.34 23.27
C VAL A 99 -20.03 50.66 24.52
N ASN A 100 -19.49 51.51 25.40
CA ASN A 100 -20.16 51.91 26.65
C ASN A 100 -20.64 50.72 27.51
N GLY A 101 -19.85 49.65 27.57
CA GLY A 101 -20.16 48.44 28.35
C GLY A 101 -21.19 47.49 27.72
N THR A 102 -21.73 47.82 26.54
CA THR A 102 -22.64 46.96 25.78
C THR A 102 -21.92 46.35 24.58
N GLN A 103 -22.05 45.03 24.39
CA GLN A 103 -21.52 44.37 23.20
C GLN A 103 -22.37 44.71 21.97
N GLN A 104 -21.73 45.21 20.92
CA GLN A 104 -22.34 45.49 19.63
C GLN A 104 -21.64 44.69 18.53
N THR A 105 -22.43 43.96 17.75
CA THR A 105 -21.95 43.20 16.59
C THR A 105 -21.98 44.08 15.35
N TYR A 106 -20.94 44.04 14.53
CA TYR A 106 -20.81 44.81 13.30
C TYR A 106 -20.08 44.05 12.20
N ALA A 107 -20.22 44.54 10.96
CA ALA A 107 -19.55 43.98 9.79
C ALA A 107 -18.19 44.68 9.60
N ALA A 108 -17.12 43.97 9.91
CA ALA A 108 -15.75 44.43 9.74
C ALA A 108 -15.19 44.05 8.37
N ASN A 109 -14.09 44.71 7.99
CA ASN A 109 -13.28 44.39 6.81
C ASN A 109 -14.11 44.34 5.52
N GLN A 110 -15.06 45.27 5.32
CA GLN A 110 -15.95 45.21 4.17
C GLN A 110 -15.21 45.50 2.86
N THR A 111 -15.35 44.62 1.87
CA THR A 111 -14.86 44.82 0.50
C THR A 111 -16.02 44.67 -0.48
N VAL A 112 -16.11 45.59 -1.45
CA VAL A 112 -17.19 45.63 -2.44
C VAL A 112 -16.62 45.28 -3.80
N GLN A 113 -17.27 44.34 -4.47
CA GLN A 113 -16.96 43.94 -5.84
C GLN A 113 -18.20 44.16 -6.71
N ARG A 114 -18.01 44.77 -7.88
CA ARG A 114 -19.04 44.94 -8.90
C ARG A 114 -18.63 44.16 -10.14
N ILE A 115 -19.54 43.36 -10.68
CA ILE A 115 -19.29 42.51 -11.84
C ILE A 115 -20.41 42.76 -12.85
N SER A 116 -20.09 43.41 -13.97
CA SER A 116 -21.06 43.65 -15.04
C SER A 116 -21.28 42.40 -15.88
N PHE A 117 -22.53 42.14 -16.26
CA PHE A 117 -22.91 41.10 -17.20
C PHE A 117 -24.18 41.47 -17.96
N GLU A 118 -24.32 40.95 -19.17
CA GLU A 118 -25.51 41.15 -20.00
C GLU A 118 -26.48 39.98 -19.83
N ALA A 119 -27.78 40.28 -19.77
CA ALA A 119 -28.85 39.29 -19.79
C ALA A 119 -29.60 39.37 -21.13
N ASP A 120 -29.32 38.42 -22.02
CA ASP A 120 -30.00 38.34 -23.32
C ASP A 120 -31.49 37.97 -23.18
N SER A 121 -32.26 38.34 -24.19
CA SER A 121 -33.64 37.87 -24.36
C SER A 121 -33.71 36.34 -24.44
N GLY A 122 -34.58 35.74 -23.61
CA GLY A 122 -34.68 34.29 -23.48
C GLY A 122 -33.79 33.77 -22.36
N TYR A 123 -33.10 32.64 -22.61
CA TYR A 123 -32.22 32.01 -21.64
C TYR A 123 -30.75 32.32 -21.95
N SER A 124 -30.05 32.88 -20.98
CA SER A 124 -28.64 33.25 -21.08
C SER A 124 -27.85 32.80 -19.85
N ALA A 125 -26.52 32.73 -19.99
CA ALA A 125 -25.64 32.29 -18.92
C ALA A 125 -24.33 33.09 -18.90
N SER A 126 -24.09 33.80 -17.81
CA SER A 126 -22.94 34.69 -17.64
C SER A 126 -22.05 34.24 -16.48
N LYS A 127 -20.73 34.18 -16.71
CA LYS A 127 -19.75 33.73 -15.70
C LYS A 127 -19.31 34.92 -14.86
N LEU A 128 -19.56 34.84 -13.55
CA LEU A 128 -19.22 35.87 -12.57
C LEU A 128 -17.98 35.42 -11.78
N LYS A 129 -16.91 36.22 -11.81
CA LYS A 129 -15.66 35.94 -11.08
C LYS A 129 -15.58 36.75 -9.79
N LEU A 130 -15.67 36.07 -8.66
CA LEU A 130 -15.52 36.62 -7.32
C LEU A 130 -14.05 36.90 -6.97
N GLN A 131 -13.84 37.81 -6.02
CA GLN A 131 -12.54 38.05 -5.42
C GLN A 131 -12.10 36.87 -4.55
N SER A 132 -10.85 36.44 -4.71
CA SER A 132 -10.29 35.29 -4.00
C SER A 132 -9.97 35.59 -2.53
N HIS A 133 -10.31 34.66 -1.63
CA HIS A 133 -10.07 34.70 -0.18
C HIS A 133 -9.53 33.34 0.29
N TYR A 134 -8.21 33.17 0.35
CA TYR A 134 -7.57 31.87 0.63
C TYR A 134 -7.44 31.53 2.13
N ASP A 135 -7.20 32.55 2.96
CA ASP A 135 -6.76 32.34 4.34
C ASP A 135 -7.90 32.14 5.34
N GLN A 136 -9.05 32.75 5.09
CA GLN A 136 -10.18 32.80 6.03
C GLN A 136 -11.50 32.70 5.28
N GLN A 137 -12.53 32.23 5.99
CA GLN A 137 -13.90 32.26 5.48
C GLN A 137 -14.50 33.66 5.66
N TRP A 138 -15.10 34.17 4.59
CA TRP A 138 -15.80 35.45 4.55
C TRP A 138 -17.30 35.23 4.44
N GLN A 139 -18.09 36.14 4.98
CA GLN A 139 -19.51 36.22 4.64
C GLN A 139 -19.65 37.08 3.38
N ALA A 140 -20.50 36.66 2.46
CA ALA A 140 -20.77 37.37 1.22
C ALA A 140 -22.27 37.65 1.12
N THR A 141 -22.59 38.92 0.86
CA THR A 141 -23.96 39.35 0.58
C THR A 141 -23.97 40.02 -0.78
N ALA A 142 -24.77 39.48 -1.70
CA ALA A 142 -24.81 39.92 -3.09
C ALA A 142 -26.19 40.35 -3.52
N TRP A 143 -26.28 41.30 -4.44
CA TRP A 143 -27.53 41.73 -5.06
C TRP A 143 -27.30 42.16 -6.51
N LEU A 144 -28.41 42.37 -7.23
CA LEU A 144 -28.41 42.83 -8.61
C LEU A 144 -28.77 44.31 -8.68
N GLU A 145 -28.06 45.06 -9.51
CA GLU A 145 -28.39 46.43 -9.89
C GLU A 145 -28.59 46.52 -11.41
N GLN A 146 -29.59 47.29 -11.83
CA GLN A 146 -29.89 47.63 -13.23
C GLN A 146 -30.02 49.16 -13.29
N ASP A 147 -29.32 49.80 -14.23
CA ASP A 147 -29.28 51.27 -14.36
C ASP A 147 -28.98 52.02 -13.05
N GLY A 148 -28.10 51.44 -12.22
CA GLY A 148 -27.70 52.00 -10.93
C GLY A 148 -28.73 51.85 -9.80
N SER A 149 -29.87 51.20 -10.04
CA SER A 149 -30.91 50.92 -9.06
C SER A 149 -30.95 49.45 -8.67
N ARG A 150 -31.20 49.15 -7.39
CA ARG A 150 -31.29 47.76 -6.90
C ARG A 150 -32.54 47.08 -7.46
N VAL A 151 -32.37 45.88 -8.00
CA VAL A 151 -33.48 45.02 -8.41
C VAL A 151 -34.11 44.39 -7.18
N GLU A 152 -35.40 44.63 -6.99
CA GLU A 152 -36.12 44.18 -5.79
C GLU A 152 -36.13 42.65 -5.68
N GLY A 153 -35.90 42.13 -4.47
CA GLY A 153 -35.87 40.70 -4.19
C GLY A 153 -34.62 39.95 -4.71
N ALA A 154 -33.86 40.49 -5.66
CA ALA A 154 -32.68 39.84 -6.27
C ALA A 154 -31.43 39.89 -5.38
N ARG A 155 -31.50 39.21 -4.23
CA ARG A 155 -30.45 39.21 -3.20
C ARG A 155 -30.09 37.81 -2.70
N TRP A 156 -28.79 37.58 -2.52
CA TRP A 156 -28.20 36.32 -2.06
C TRP A 156 -27.28 36.54 -0.86
N ARG A 157 -27.18 35.51 -0.03
CA ARG A 157 -26.22 35.45 1.08
C ARG A 157 -25.59 34.06 1.14
N PHE A 158 -24.27 34.03 1.18
CA PHE A 158 -23.46 32.82 1.20
C PHE A 158 -22.17 33.07 1.97
N ALA A 159 -21.48 32.01 2.38
CA ALA A 159 -20.11 32.13 2.86
C ALA A 159 -19.16 31.89 1.69
N HIS A 160 -18.01 32.57 1.65
CA HIS A 160 -17.03 32.44 0.59
C HIS A 160 -15.65 32.14 1.20
N GLN A 161 -15.02 31.07 0.72
CA GLN A 161 -13.63 30.76 1.03
C GLN A 161 -13.03 30.06 -0.18
N THR A 162 -12.08 30.70 -0.84
CA THR A 162 -11.47 30.15 -2.04
C THR A 162 -10.70 28.88 -1.71
N ASN A 163 -10.89 27.82 -2.50
CA ASN A 163 -10.11 26.61 -2.34
C ASN A 163 -8.63 26.90 -2.69
N PRO A 164 -7.66 26.54 -1.83
CA PRO A 164 -6.23 26.70 -2.14
C PRO A 164 -5.81 26.03 -3.46
N LEU A 165 -6.51 24.98 -3.91
CA LEU A 165 -6.27 24.34 -5.20
C LEU A 165 -6.44 25.29 -6.39
N THR A 166 -7.31 26.30 -6.29
CA THR A 166 -7.47 27.34 -7.31
C THR A 166 -6.51 28.52 -7.13
N ALA A 167 -5.74 28.53 -6.03
CA ALA A 167 -4.66 29.50 -5.75
C ALA A 167 -3.35 29.16 -6.45
N SER A 168 -3.17 27.90 -6.88
CA SER A 168 -1.89 27.44 -7.41
C SER A 168 -1.48 28.31 -8.60
N PRO A 169 -0.36 29.06 -8.52
CA PRO A 169 0.09 29.97 -9.57
C PRO A 169 0.42 29.28 -10.89
N ALA A 170 0.41 27.94 -10.92
CA ALA A 170 0.96 27.17 -12.01
C ALA A 170 0.17 27.34 -13.31
N TYR A 171 -1.17 27.25 -13.33
CA TYR A 171 -1.93 27.39 -14.58
C TYR A 171 -3.40 27.82 -14.36
N PRO A 172 -3.92 28.86 -15.04
CA PRO A 172 -5.35 29.13 -15.07
C PRO A 172 -6.05 27.99 -15.81
N THR A 173 -6.76 27.13 -15.07
CA THR A 173 -7.56 26.05 -15.63
C THR A 173 -8.85 26.62 -16.20
N ASN A 174 -8.76 27.18 -17.40
CA ASN A 174 -9.90 27.78 -18.10
C ASN A 174 -10.74 26.74 -18.86
N SER A 175 -10.21 25.53 -19.07
CA SER A 175 -10.90 24.43 -19.74
C SER A 175 -10.65 23.05 -19.09
N LYS A 176 -11.48 22.05 -19.41
CA LYS A 176 -11.26 20.65 -19.01
C LYS A 176 -9.93 20.09 -19.54
N GLY A 177 -9.51 20.53 -20.73
CA GLY A 177 -8.23 20.14 -21.32
C GLY A 177 -7.04 20.64 -20.50
N ASP A 178 -7.13 21.84 -19.96
CA ASP A 178 -6.08 22.42 -19.11
C ASP A 178 -5.97 21.68 -17.78
N LEU A 179 -7.08 21.21 -17.21
CA LEU A 179 -7.06 20.39 -15.99
C LEU A 179 -6.38 19.05 -16.22
N TRP A 180 -6.69 18.36 -17.33
CA TRP A 180 -6.03 17.10 -17.70
C TRP A 180 -4.55 17.29 -18.00
N ARG A 181 -4.18 18.36 -18.72
CA ARG A 181 -2.78 18.70 -18.99
C ARG A 181 -2.02 19.02 -17.71
N TRP A 182 -2.63 19.79 -16.80
CA TRP A 182 -2.07 20.09 -15.50
C TRP A 182 -1.85 18.82 -14.68
N GLY A 183 -2.86 17.94 -14.60
CA GLY A 183 -2.77 16.66 -13.91
C GLY A 183 -1.71 15.74 -14.54
N ALA A 184 -1.63 15.69 -15.87
CA ALA A 184 -0.62 14.90 -16.55
C ALA A 184 0.80 15.37 -16.23
N LEU A 185 1.07 16.68 -16.33
CA LEU A 185 2.41 17.23 -16.09
C LEU A 185 2.82 17.21 -14.62
N ASN A 186 1.89 17.47 -13.70
CA ASN A 186 2.22 17.66 -12.29
C ASN A 186 1.96 16.44 -11.41
N LEU A 187 1.12 15.49 -11.85
CA LEU A 187 0.85 14.26 -11.10
C LEU A 187 1.36 13.03 -11.84
N ILE A 188 0.97 12.84 -13.11
CA ILE A 188 1.28 11.60 -13.84
C ILE A 188 2.78 11.49 -14.14
N ILE A 189 3.41 12.51 -14.71
CA ILE A 189 4.85 12.45 -15.02
C ILE A 189 5.69 12.26 -13.75
N PRO A 190 5.49 13.03 -12.66
CA PRO A 190 6.23 12.78 -11.42
C PRO A 190 5.90 11.42 -10.79
N ALA A 191 4.68 10.91 -10.94
CA ALA A 191 4.34 9.54 -10.53
C ALA A 191 5.12 8.50 -11.34
N ILE A 192 5.28 8.67 -12.65
CA ILE A 192 6.13 7.78 -13.48
C ILE A 192 7.58 7.82 -12.95
N CYS A 193 8.12 9.00 -12.64
CA CYS A 193 9.44 9.11 -12.01
C CYS A 193 9.50 8.37 -10.67
N GLY A 194 8.46 8.51 -9.83
CA GLY A 194 8.35 7.77 -8.55
C GLY A 194 8.26 6.25 -8.74
N ILE A 195 7.58 5.77 -9.78
CA ILE A 195 7.50 4.35 -10.13
C ILE A 195 8.87 3.83 -10.59
N MET A 196 9.58 4.58 -11.45
CA MET A 196 10.94 4.20 -11.87
C MET A 196 11.89 4.15 -10.68
N PHE A 197 11.85 5.16 -9.81
CA PHE A 197 12.63 5.18 -8.57
C PHE A 197 12.26 4.00 -7.65
N SER A 198 10.97 3.65 -7.55
CA SER A 198 10.50 2.49 -6.82
C SER A 198 11.06 1.19 -7.38
N GLY A 199 11.09 1.05 -8.71
CA GLY A 199 11.68 -0.12 -9.37
C GLY A 199 13.18 -0.23 -9.10
N ALA A 200 13.92 0.87 -9.20
CA ALA A 200 15.36 0.90 -8.88
C ALA A 200 15.63 0.57 -7.41
N SER A 201 14.86 1.17 -6.51
CA SER A 201 14.93 0.92 -5.07
C SER A 201 14.55 -0.53 -4.73
N ALA A 202 13.52 -1.08 -5.36
CA ALA A 202 13.13 -2.49 -5.17
C ALA A 202 14.23 -3.43 -5.61
N LYS A 203 14.90 -3.18 -6.75
CA LYS A 203 16.05 -3.97 -7.19
C LYS A 203 17.20 -3.92 -6.17
N HIS A 204 17.52 -2.74 -5.64
CA HIS A 204 18.56 -2.58 -4.62
C HIS A 204 18.19 -3.23 -3.28
N ILE A 205 16.92 -3.12 -2.86
CA ILE A 205 16.45 -3.75 -1.62
C ILE A 205 16.46 -5.27 -1.79
N LEU A 206 15.92 -5.80 -2.89
CA LEU A 206 15.85 -7.24 -3.14
C LEU A 206 17.22 -7.89 -3.38
N SER A 207 18.23 -7.15 -3.84
CA SER A 207 19.60 -7.67 -3.89
C SER A 207 20.20 -7.88 -2.50
N ARG A 208 19.74 -7.13 -1.49
CA ARG A 208 20.15 -7.26 -0.08
C ARG A 208 19.24 -8.21 0.71
N THR A 209 17.92 -8.07 0.59
CA THR A 209 16.95 -8.83 1.37
C THR A 209 16.66 -10.22 0.80
N ILE A 210 17.16 -10.50 -0.42
CA ILE A 210 16.95 -11.71 -1.24
C ILE A 210 15.50 -11.87 -1.73
N LEU A 211 14.53 -11.72 -0.82
CA LEU A 211 13.10 -11.81 -1.05
C LEU A 211 12.33 -10.64 -0.40
N GLY A 212 11.14 -10.40 -0.94
CA GLY A 212 10.23 -9.35 -0.52
C GLY A 212 9.45 -9.68 0.76
N THR A 213 8.24 -9.15 0.83
CA THR A 213 7.38 -9.29 2.01
C THR A 213 6.61 -10.61 2.06
N LEU A 214 6.61 -11.40 0.98
CA LEU A 214 5.87 -12.66 0.84
C LEU A 214 4.36 -12.50 1.04
N LYS A 215 3.81 -11.34 0.67
CA LYS A 215 2.38 -11.03 0.77
C LYS A 215 1.68 -11.05 -0.58
N GLY A 216 2.42 -11.20 -1.68
CA GLY A 216 1.89 -11.24 -3.03
C GLY A 216 1.45 -9.86 -3.54
N VAL A 217 1.38 -9.74 -4.86
CA VAL A 217 1.04 -8.49 -5.55
C VAL A 217 -0.38 -8.01 -5.24
N SER A 218 -1.36 -8.93 -5.16
CA SER A 218 -2.77 -8.60 -4.91
C SER A 218 -3.02 -7.96 -3.55
N TYR A 219 -2.31 -8.41 -2.51
CA TYR A 219 -2.39 -7.81 -1.18
C TYR A 219 -1.96 -6.35 -1.21
N TRP A 220 -0.80 -6.04 -1.82
CA TRP A 220 -0.29 -4.67 -1.89
C TRP A 220 -1.12 -3.79 -2.80
N ALA A 221 -1.65 -4.32 -3.91
CA ALA A 221 -2.60 -3.60 -4.74
C ALA A 221 -3.85 -3.21 -3.94
N GLY A 222 -4.39 -4.11 -3.11
CA GLY A 222 -5.48 -3.82 -2.19
C GLY A 222 -5.14 -2.75 -1.16
N VAL A 223 -3.96 -2.82 -0.52
CA VAL A 223 -3.49 -1.79 0.43
C VAL A 223 -3.38 -0.43 -0.24
N VAL A 224 -2.76 -0.36 -1.42
CA VAL A 224 -2.63 0.89 -2.19
C VAL A 224 -4.01 1.44 -2.56
N ALA A 225 -4.93 0.59 -3.02
CA ALA A 225 -6.31 0.99 -3.33
C ALA A 225 -7.05 1.54 -2.10
N VAL A 226 -6.88 0.93 -0.92
CA VAL A 226 -7.46 1.43 0.33
C VAL A 226 -6.84 2.77 0.73
N VAL A 227 -5.52 2.94 0.62
CA VAL A 227 -4.85 4.21 0.94
C VAL A 227 -5.33 5.33 0.01
N ILE A 228 -5.40 5.07 -1.29
CA ILE A 228 -5.93 6.02 -2.28
C ILE A 228 -7.41 6.31 -2.01
N GLY A 229 -8.20 5.27 -1.70
CA GLY A 229 -9.62 5.39 -1.36
C GLY A 229 -9.86 6.24 -0.11
N ILE A 230 -9.08 6.03 0.96
CA ILE A 230 -9.12 6.85 2.18
C ILE A 230 -8.71 8.29 1.84
N ALA A 231 -7.65 8.50 1.05
CA ALA A 231 -7.24 9.84 0.65
C ALA A 231 -8.31 10.57 -0.17
N ALA A 232 -9.04 9.85 -1.02
CA ALA A 232 -10.15 10.38 -1.82
C ALA A 232 -11.40 10.69 -0.99
N ILE A 233 -11.77 9.81 -0.04
CA ILE A 233 -12.93 9.98 0.86
C ILE A 233 -12.65 11.06 1.91
N VAL A 234 -11.46 11.04 2.52
CA VAL A 234 -10.94 12.06 3.44
C VAL A 234 -10.39 13.24 2.64
N GLY A 235 -11.01 13.57 1.50
CA GLY A 235 -10.75 14.72 0.64
C GLY A 235 -10.96 16.05 1.39
N THR A 236 -10.12 16.24 2.39
CA THR A 236 -10.14 17.30 3.37
C THR A 236 -9.24 18.42 2.87
N TRP A 237 -9.45 19.59 3.45
CA TRP A 237 -8.68 20.81 3.24
C TRP A 237 -7.16 20.57 3.22
N GLN A 238 -6.65 19.60 3.99
CA GLN A 238 -5.22 19.25 4.03
C GLN A 238 -4.72 18.62 2.72
N THR A 239 -5.48 17.69 2.12
CA THR A 239 -5.12 17.10 0.82
C THR A 239 -5.11 18.18 -0.26
N SER A 240 -6.03 19.14 -0.19
CA SER A 240 -6.07 20.32 -1.07
C SER A 240 -4.87 21.25 -0.87
N ILE A 241 -4.45 21.52 0.37
CA ILE A 241 -3.24 22.31 0.66
C ILE A 241 -1.99 21.63 0.10
N ILE A 242 -1.81 20.33 0.36
CA ILE A 242 -0.62 19.59 -0.08
C ILE A 242 -0.55 19.55 -1.61
N LEU A 243 -1.68 19.27 -2.27
CA LEU A 243 -1.76 19.24 -3.71
C LEU A 243 -1.60 20.64 -4.35
N ALA A 244 -2.04 21.71 -3.67
CA ALA A 244 -1.84 23.09 -4.13
C ALA A 244 -0.38 23.55 -4.01
N ASN A 245 0.28 23.19 -2.91
CA ASN A 245 1.64 23.66 -2.58
C ASN A 245 2.73 22.81 -3.25
N ALA A 246 2.51 21.50 -3.41
CA ALA A 246 3.52 20.59 -3.95
C ALA A 246 2.91 19.46 -4.79
N PRO A 247 2.25 19.78 -5.93
CA PRO A 247 1.60 18.76 -6.75
C PRO A 247 2.60 17.71 -7.29
N ILE A 248 3.81 18.13 -7.64
CA ILE A 248 4.89 17.24 -8.07
C ILE A 248 5.26 16.24 -6.95
N ALA A 249 5.34 16.70 -5.69
CA ALA A 249 5.66 15.82 -4.58
C ALA A 249 4.55 14.79 -4.35
N VAL A 250 3.28 15.17 -4.51
CA VAL A 250 2.14 14.24 -4.48
C VAL A 250 2.25 13.21 -5.60
N GLY A 251 2.57 13.64 -6.82
CA GLY A 251 2.83 12.74 -7.95
C GLY A 251 3.92 11.73 -7.63
N ILE A 252 5.08 12.19 -7.15
CA ILE A 252 6.19 11.31 -6.74
C ILE A 252 5.75 10.34 -5.64
N LEU A 253 5.07 10.81 -4.59
CA LEU A 253 4.58 9.97 -3.49
C LEU A 253 3.61 8.89 -3.99
N MET A 254 2.70 9.22 -4.90
CA MET A 254 1.82 8.25 -5.54
C MET A 254 2.63 7.20 -6.33
N GLY A 255 3.67 7.64 -7.03
CA GLY A 255 4.59 6.71 -7.69
C GLY A 255 5.37 5.82 -6.72
N LEU A 256 5.74 6.34 -5.55
CA LEU A 256 6.43 5.58 -4.49
C LEU A 256 5.55 4.49 -3.87
N LEU A 257 4.22 4.60 -3.96
CA LEU A 257 3.30 3.53 -3.55
C LEU A 257 3.43 2.26 -4.41
N ALA A 258 4.10 2.32 -5.56
CA ALA A 258 4.43 1.13 -6.34
C ALA A 258 5.56 0.29 -5.70
N LEU A 259 6.35 0.85 -4.78
CA LEU A 259 7.49 0.16 -4.17
C LEU A 259 7.09 -1.16 -3.48
N PRO A 260 6.07 -1.23 -2.60
CA PRO A 260 5.69 -2.49 -1.96
C PRO A 260 5.21 -3.56 -2.96
N VAL A 261 4.57 -3.13 -4.05
CA VAL A 261 4.16 -4.01 -5.14
C VAL A 261 5.39 -4.57 -5.86
N MET A 262 6.34 -3.70 -6.23
CA MET A 262 7.59 -4.08 -6.89
C MET A 262 8.44 -5.01 -6.02
N LEU A 263 8.46 -4.81 -4.70
CA LEU A 263 9.14 -5.69 -3.75
C LEU A 263 8.54 -7.11 -3.72
N SER A 264 7.30 -7.29 -4.16
CA SER A 264 6.60 -8.58 -4.10
C SER A 264 6.70 -9.40 -5.40
N ILE A 265 7.39 -8.89 -6.43
CA ILE A 265 7.50 -9.56 -7.73
C ILE A 265 8.29 -10.88 -7.66
N ARG A 266 9.31 -10.98 -6.79
CA ARG A 266 10.12 -12.20 -6.62
C ARG A 266 9.52 -13.23 -5.67
N ASP A 267 8.35 -12.95 -5.10
CA ASP A 267 7.70 -13.85 -4.13
C ASP A 267 7.20 -15.16 -4.80
N SER A 268 7.11 -15.22 -6.14
CA SER A 268 6.69 -16.40 -6.89
C SER A 268 7.71 -17.53 -6.94
N ASP A 269 8.98 -17.25 -6.65
CA ASP A 269 10.10 -18.18 -6.83
C ASP A 269 10.37 -19.02 -5.57
N LEU A 270 9.42 -19.03 -4.61
CA LEU A 270 9.53 -19.80 -3.37
C LEU A 270 9.17 -21.25 -3.61
N SER A 271 10.07 -22.15 -3.23
CA SER A 271 9.77 -23.57 -3.13
C SER A 271 9.37 -23.94 -1.71
N LYS A 272 8.70 -25.08 -1.53
CA LYS A 272 8.36 -25.63 -0.22
C LYS A 272 9.31 -26.78 0.13
N ALA A 273 10.01 -26.63 1.25
CA ALA A 273 10.81 -27.68 1.86
C ALA A 273 10.07 -28.32 3.05
N GLY A 274 9.96 -29.63 3.06
CA GLY A 274 9.46 -30.41 4.18
C GLY A 274 10.59 -31.00 5.01
N PHE A 275 10.63 -30.72 6.30
CA PHE A 275 11.54 -31.33 7.27
C PHE A 275 10.78 -32.43 8.02
N PHE A 276 11.27 -33.67 7.96
CA PHE A 276 10.58 -34.85 8.47
C PHE A 276 11.47 -35.58 9.48
N GLN A 277 10.96 -35.76 10.70
CA GLN A 277 11.62 -36.57 11.72
C GLN A 277 10.86 -37.89 11.86
N ARG A 278 11.48 -39.01 11.48
CA ARG A 278 10.86 -40.33 11.61
C ARG A 278 11.21 -40.96 12.94
N LYS A 279 10.29 -40.91 13.91
CA LYS A 279 10.53 -41.59 15.20
C LYS A 279 10.37 -43.10 15.04
N LEU A 280 11.44 -43.84 15.30
CA LEU A 280 11.45 -45.30 15.31
C LEU A 280 10.86 -45.75 16.65
N ARG A 281 9.75 -46.51 16.63
CA ARG A 281 9.20 -47.12 17.84
C ARG A 281 9.85 -48.48 18.03
N GLN A 282 10.61 -48.65 19.11
CA GLN A 282 11.05 -49.97 19.55
C GLN A 282 9.82 -50.75 20.07
N GLY A 283 9.67 -52.01 19.63
CA GLY A 283 8.57 -52.90 20.02
C GLY A 283 7.26 -52.79 19.22
N ALA A 284 7.31 -52.45 17.92
CA ALA A 284 6.13 -52.67 17.07
C ALA A 284 6.09 -54.13 16.62
N ILE A 285 4.90 -54.72 16.52
CA ILE A 285 4.74 -56.14 16.14
C ILE A 285 4.20 -56.16 14.71
N SER A 286 4.88 -56.87 13.82
CA SER A 286 4.41 -57.08 12.43
C SER A 286 3.12 -57.90 12.41
N PRO A 287 2.38 -57.92 11.29
CA PRO A 287 1.27 -58.86 11.12
C PRO A 287 1.67 -60.34 11.26
N SER A 288 2.97 -60.68 11.13
CA SER A 288 3.53 -62.02 11.34
C SER A 288 3.88 -62.34 12.80
N GLY A 289 3.79 -61.37 13.72
CA GLY A 289 4.12 -61.56 15.14
C GLY A 289 5.58 -61.25 15.51
N ASP A 290 6.39 -60.82 14.56
CA ASP A 290 7.81 -60.48 14.78
C ASP A 290 7.97 -59.01 15.20
N GLU A 291 8.96 -58.75 16.05
CA GLU A 291 9.29 -57.39 16.47
C GLU A 291 9.88 -56.62 15.28
N THR A 292 9.15 -55.63 14.78
CA THR A 292 9.51 -54.81 13.63
C THR A 292 9.54 -53.33 14.00
N VAL A 293 10.21 -52.54 13.18
CA VAL A 293 10.29 -51.09 13.37
C VAL A 293 9.09 -50.44 12.69
N GLY A 294 8.02 -50.23 13.45
CA GLY A 294 6.82 -49.57 12.95
C GLY A 294 7.02 -48.06 12.84
N THR A 295 6.88 -47.49 11.65
CA THR A 295 6.85 -46.03 11.46
C THR A 295 5.45 -45.51 11.77
N ARG A 296 5.27 -44.80 12.90
CA ARG A 296 4.01 -44.08 13.13
C ARG A 296 4.24 -42.74 13.81
N ARG A 297 3.83 -41.70 13.07
CA ARG A 297 4.02 -40.25 13.27
C ARG A 297 5.42 -39.77 12.89
N VAL A 298 5.46 -39.08 11.77
CA VAL A 298 6.61 -38.30 11.30
C VAL A 298 6.33 -36.85 11.67
N PRO A 299 6.73 -36.37 12.87
CA PRO A 299 6.70 -34.95 13.15
C PRO A 299 7.40 -34.19 12.02
N ASN A 300 6.66 -33.30 11.38
CA ASN A 300 7.13 -32.57 10.22
C ASN A 300 7.00 -31.06 10.40
N LYS A 301 7.86 -30.32 9.72
CA LYS A 301 7.76 -28.87 9.59
C LYS A 301 7.97 -28.52 8.13
N ILE A 302 6.99 -27.84 7.53
CA ILE A 302 7.10 -27.33 6.17
C ILE A 302 7.55 -25.87 6.26
N LYS A 303 8.53 -25.48 5.45
CA LYS A 303 9.03 -24.11 5.34
C LYS A 303 9.15 -23.71 3.88
N SER A 304 8.77 -22.48 3.60
CA SER A 304 9.10 -21.86 2.32
C SER A 304 10.60 -21.59 2.28
N VAL A 305 11.24 -22.05 1.22
CA VAL A 305 12.66 -21.90 1.00
C VAL A 305 12.93 -21.21 -0.33
N TYR A 306 14.09 -20.57 -0.43
CA TYR A 306 14.52 -19.88 -1.62
C TYR A 306 15.98 -20.18 -1.90
N ARG A 307 16.25 -20.63 -3.12
CA ARG A 307 17.60 -20.91 -3.60
C ARG A 307 18.17 -19.65 -4.21
N HIS A 308 19.30 -19.18 -3.69
CA HIS A 308 20.03 -18.05 -4.24
C HIS A 308 21.51 -18.41 -4.39
N GLY A 309 21.93 -18.65 -5.64
CA GLY A 309 23.22 -19.28 -5.90
C GLY A 309 23.26 -20.69 -5.29
N ASP A 310 24.32 -20.98 -4.54
CA ASP A 310 24.55 -22.29 -3.91
C ASP A 310 23.89 -22.44 -2.53
N GLN A 311 23.30 -21.36 -1.99
CA GLN A 311 22.72 -21.36 -0.65
C GLN A 311 21.19 -21.44 -0.67
N LEU A 312 20.64 -22.15 0.30
CA LEU A 312 19.21 -22.28 0.52
C LEU A 312 18.79 -21.51 1.76
N TYR A 313 17.83 -20.60 1.62
CA TYR A 313 17.36 -19.73 2.69
C TYR A 313 15.94 -20.09 3.11
N ALA A 314 15.60 -19.93 4.38
CA ALA A 314 14.25 -20.13 4.91
C ALA A 314 13.63 -18.82 5.44
N PRO A 315 13.25 -17.87 4.56
CA PRO A 315 12.71 -16.59 4.99
C PRO A 315 11.30 -16.71 5.59
N ILE A 316 10.96 -15.76 6.48
CA ILE A 316 9.59 -15.59 7.00
C ILE A 316 8.92 -14.38 6.34
N ALA A 317 7.61 -14.50 6.11
CA ALA A 317 6.76 -13.44 5.57
C ALA A 317 6.61 -12.26 6.52
N GLY A 318 6.46 -11.07 5.96
CA GLY A 318 6.16 -9.83 6.69
C GLY A 318 7.19 -8.72 6.47
N LEU A 319 6.75 -7.50 6.75
CA LEU A 319 7.55 -6.28 6.56
C LEU A 319 8.75 -6.22 7.51
N ARG A 320 8.56 -6.56 8.80
CA ARG A 320 9.65 -6.50 9.80
C ARG A 320 10.78 -7.49 9.51
N PRO A 321 10.53 -8.78 9.20
CA PRO A 321 11.58 -9.70 8.78
C PRO A 321 12.26 -9.28 7.48
N MET A 322 11.51 -8.76 6.50
CA MET A 322 12.10 -8.25 5.25
C MET A 322 13.06 -7.09 5.51
N LEU A 323 12.64 -6.10 6.31
CA LEU A 323 13.50 -4.97 6.68
C LEU A 323 14.73 -5.43 7.47
N ALA A 324 14.58 -6.40 8.38
CA ALA A 324 15.73 -6.98 9.09
C ALA A 324 16.78 -7.54 8.13
N ARG A 325 16.36 -8.25 7.07
CA ARG A 325 17.24 -8.82 6.05
C ARG A 325 18.03 -7.79 5.23
N TYR A 326 17.71 -6.50 5.33
CA TYR A 326 18.49 -5.47 4.65
C TYR A 326 19.85 -5.26 5.32
N TRP A 327 19.91 -5.45 6.64
CA TRP A 327 21.12 -5.26 7.46
C TRP A 327 21.65 -6.54 8.11
N ALA A 328 20.85 -7.60 8.18
CA ALA A 328 21.18 -8.87 8.81
C ALA A 328 20.99 -10.03 7.84
N ASP A 329 21.69 -11.14 8.09
CA ASP A 329 21.61 -12.31 7.24
C ASP A 329 20.30 -13.09 7.45
N PRO A 330 19.63 -13.54 6.38
CA PRO A 330 18.51 -14.46 6.50
C PRO A 330 18.97 -15.81 7.06
N ALA A 331 18.03 -16.54 7.65
CA ALA A 331 18.27 -17.89 8.13
C ALA A 331 18.66 -18.81 6.96
N LYS A 332 19.93 -19.22 6.92
CA LYS A 332 20.51 -20.14 5.94
C LYS A 332 20.30 -21.58 6.40
N ILE A 333 19.93 -22.45 5.48
CA ILE A 333 19.94 -23.89 5.70
C ILE A 333 21.38 -24.36 5.46
N PRO A 334 22.04 -25.00 6.44
CA PRO A 334 23.42 -25.44 6.28
C PRO A 334 23.50 -26.45 5.13
N THR A 335 24.24 -26.08 4.07
CA THR A 335 24.32 -26.84 2.82
C THR A 335 25.54 -27.76 2.71
N GLU A 336 26.49 -27.60 3.63
CA GLU A 336 27.77 -28.31 3.66
C GLU A 336 27.62 -29.79 4.08
N ASP A 337 26.51 -30.12 4.75
CA ASP A 337 26.18 -31.45 5.26
C ASP A 337 25.03 -32.12 4.50
N TRP A 338 24.72 -31.68 3.26
CA TRP A 338 23.68 -32.26 2.41
C TRP A 338 23.97 -33.72 2.02
N LYS A 339 23.64 -34.66 2.92
CA LYS A 339 23.80 -36.11 2.68
C LYS A 339 22.47 -36.85 2.53
N SER A 340 21.33 -36.20 2.76
CA SER A 340 19.99 -36.80 2.77
C SER A 340 18.89 -35.83 2.32
N TYR A 341 18.87 -35.47 1.04
CA TYR A 341 17.74 -34.76 0.43
C TYR A 341 17.14 -35.57 -0.71
N ASP A 342 15.81 -35.48 -0.87
CA ASP A 342 15.06 -36.05 -1.99
C ASP A 342 14.27 -34.94 -2.69
N SER A 343 14.07 -35.08 -4.00
CA SER A 343 13.12 -34.25 -4.75
C SER A 343 11.72 -34.71 -4.41
N GLY A 344 10.87 -33.80 -3.94
CA GLY A 344 9.48 -34.14 -3.63
C GLY A 344 8.60 -34.22 -4.86
N GLU A 345 7.62 -35.13 -4.82
CA GLU A 345 6.46 -35.09 -5.71
C GLU A 345 5.27 -34.42 -5.00
N GLY A 346 4.54 -33.55 -5.72
CA GLY A 346 3.35 -32.84 -5.21
C GLY A 346 3.63 -31.43 -4.69
N ASP A 347 3.01 -31.04 -3.56
CA ASP A 347 3.07 -29.68 -3.00
C ASP A 347 4.42 -29.30 -2.35
N LEU A 348 5.36 -30.24 -2.27
CA LEU A 348 6.68 -30.07 -1.66
C LEU A 348 7.76 -30.29 -2.73
N ASP A 349 8.63 -29.31 -2.91
CA ASP A 349 9.70 -29.39 -3.91
C ASP A 349 10.97 -30.06 -3.35
N GLN A 350 11.16 -30.01 -2.03
CA GLN A 350 12.34 -30.57 -1.35
C GLN A 350 11.94 -31.27 -0.06
N LEU A 351 12.48 -32.47 0.17
CA LEU A 351 12.32 -33.20 1.43
C LEU A 351 13.67 -33.37 2.13
N PHE A 352 13.66 -33.05 3.41
CA PHE A 352 14.80 -33.13 4.31
C PHE A 352 14.49 -34.08 5.47
N GLU A 353 15.37 -35.05 5.70
CA GLU A 353 15.24 -35.97 6.83
C GLU A 353 16.07 -35.50 8.02
N VAL A 354 15.39 -35.41 9.16
CA VAL A 354 15.94 -34.96 10.44
C VAL A 354 16.23 -36.18 11.30
N ASP A 355 17.31 -36.11 12.08
CA ASP A 355 17.76 -37.19 12.97
C ASP A 355 16.60 -37.72 13.85
N PRO A 356 16.32 -39.03 13.80
CA PRO A 356 15.28 -39.66 14.63
C PRO A 356 15.50 -39.45 16.14
N GLU A 357 16.75 -39.31 16.60
CA GLU A 357 17.13 -39.13 18.00
C GLU A 357 17.16 -37.66 18.44
N SER A 358 17.07 -36.70 17.51
CA SER A 358 17.09 -35.28 17.85
C SER A 358 15.89 -34.87 18.73
N ASP A 359 16.14 -33.96 19.67
CA ASP A 359 15.11 -33.35 20.51
C ASP A 359 14.20 -32.40 19.73
N LYS A 360 14.58 -32.01 18.51
CA LYS A 360 13.96 -30.94 17.71
C LYS A 360 13.90 -31.31 16.23
N VAL A 361 12.74 -31.08 15.59
CA VAL A 361 12.63 -31.19 14.12
C VAL A 361 13.38 -30.05 13.41
N LEU A 362 13.27 -28.83 13.95
CA LEU A 362 13.84 -27.61 13.37
C LEU A 362 13.73 -26.48 14.39
N ARG A 363 14.84 -25.79 14.68
CA ARG A 363 14.83 -24.50 15.39
C ARG A 363 15.12 -23.39 14.37
N HIS A 364 14.08 -22.64 14.02
CA HIS A 364 14.17 -21.53 13.09
C HIS A 364 13.95 -20.21 13.85
N LYS A 365 14.98 -19.37 13.87
CA LYS A 365 14.93 -17.97 14.31
C LYS A 365 15.04 -17.08 13.07
N PRO A 366 13.98 -16.35 12.68
CA PRO A 366 14.07 -15.44 11.53
C PRO A 366 14.96 -14.24 11.85
N ALA A 367 15.51 -13.63 10.80
CA ALA A 367 16.06 -12.28 10.89
C ALA A 367 14.98 -11.33 11.43
N ARG A 368 15.33 -10.54 12.44
CA ARG A 368 14.38 -9.68 13.15
C ARG A 368 14.99 -8.35 13.52
N LEU A 369 14.16 -7.31 13.42
CA LEU A 369 14.47 -5.99 13.98
C LEU A 369 14.12 -6.01 15.48
N LYS A 370 15.11 -5.76 16.33
CA LYS A 370 14.91 -5.53 17.75
C LYS A 370 15.03 -4.05 18.01
N PHE A 371 13.96 -3.45 18.55
CA PHE A 371 14.06 -2.09 19.06
C PHE A 371 14.83 -2.11 20.38
N SER A 372 16.03 -1.55 20.38
CA SER A 372 16.88 -1.43 21.57
C SER A 372 17.65 -0.13 21.50
N PRO A 373 16.96 1.02 21.58
CA PRO A 373 17.62 2.32 21.56
C PRO A 373 18.47 2.45 22.82
N THR A 374 19.78 2.60 22.63
CA THR A 374 20.72 2.84 23.72
C THR A 374 20.87 4.35 23.91
N LEU A 375 20.15 4.91 24.88
CA LEU A 375 20.33 6.32 25.29
C LEU A 375 21.66 6.55 26.02
N THR A 376 22.26 5.48 26.52
CA THR A 376 23.56 5.46 27.17
C THR A 376 24.54 4.62 26.36
N LYS A 377 25.82 5.00 26.37
CA LYS A 377 26.92 4.12 25.96
C LYS A 377 27.67 3.66 27.20
N GLU A 378 28.18 2.44 27.16
CA GLU A 378 29.17 2.00 28.13
C GLU A 378 30.45 2.81 27.91
N VAL A 379 31.01 3.33 29.00
CA VAL A 379 32.22 4.14 29.03
C VAL A 379 33.07 3.56 30.14
N ASP A 380 34.34 3.30 29.85
CA ASP A 380 35.28 2.79 30.83
C ASP A 380 35.41 3.79 31.99
N GLU A 381 35.53 3.29 33.22
CA GLU A 381 35.59 4.16 34.40
C GLU A 381 36.80 5.09 34.38
N ALA A 382 37.88 4.70 33.69
CA ALA A 382 39.08 5.52 33.50
C ALA A 382 38.85 6.78 32.63
N ASP A 383 37.80 6.80 31.81
CA ASP A 383 37.45 7.95 30.97
C ASP A 383 36.46 8.91 31.68
N LEU A 384 36.05 8.59 32.90
CA LEU A 384 35.15 9.41 33.71
C LEU A 384 35.97 10.34 34.62
N ALA A 385 35.48 11.57 34.81
CA ALA A 385 36.07 12.50 35.74
C ALA A 385 35.86 12.02 37.17
N ASP A 386 36.94 11.94 37.95
CA ASP A 386 36.88 11.58 39.36
C ASP A 386 36.13 12.65 40.18
N PRO A 387 35.32 12.25 41.17
CA PRO A 387 34.73 13.19 42.11
C PRO A 387 35.85 13.87 42.93
N PRO A 388 35.75 15.19 43.21
CA PRO A 388 36.80 15.91 43.93
C PRO A 388 36.95 15.38 45.36
N GLU A 389 38.19 15.18 45.82
CA GLU A 389 38.53 14.61 47.15
C GLU A 389 38.26 15.55 48.35
N GLY A 390 37.54 16.66 48.17
CA GLY A 390 37.31 17.67 49.21
C GLY A 390 35.88 17.65 49.76
N GLU A 391 35.72 17.61 51.09
CA GLU A 391 34.42 17.80 51.74
C GLU A 391 34.09 19.30 51.93
N GLY A 392 32.92 19.74 51.45
CA GLY A 392 32.38 21.08 51.71
C GLY A 392 31.85 21.83 50.48
N ILE A 393 31.24 23.01 50.71
CA ILE A 393 30.57 23.84 49.69
C ILE A 393 31.55 24.32 48.59
N ALA A 394 32.85 24.37 48.89
CA ALA A 394 33.89 24.74 47.93
C ALA A 394 34.15 23.66 46.84
N ALA A 395 33.88 22.38 47.15
CA ALA A 395 34.02 21.28 46.19
C ALA A 395 32.76 21.07 45.34
N LEU A 396 31.64 21.69 45.71
CA LEU A 396 30.34 21.56 45.05
C LEU A 396 30.38 21.91 43.56
N PRO A 397 31.02 23.01 43.12
CA PRO A 397 31.12 23.34 41.69
C PRO A 397 31.88 22.29 40.88
N ALA A 398 32.99 21.76 41.44
CA ALA A 398 33.78 20.71 40.81
C ALA A 398 33.03 19.38 40.77
N ALA A 399 32.32 19.03 41.84
CA ALA A 399 31.49 17.83 41.90
C ALA A 399 30.32 17.89 40.92
N ILE A 400 29.66 19.05 40.78
CA ILE A 400 28.62 19.28 39.76
C ILE A 400 29.22 19.19 38.37
N SER A 401 30.40 19.79 38.13
CA SER A 401 31.06 19.73 36.83
C SER A 401 31.45 18.31 36.43
N ALA A 402 32.04 17.53 37.34
CA ALA A 402 32.37 16.12 37.13
C ALA A 402 31.10 15.26 36.90
N ALA A 403 30.05 15.48 37.69
CA ALA A 403 28.77 14.80 37.51
C ALA A 403 28.11 15.12 36.16
N VAL A 404 28.13 16.39 35.74
CA VAL A 404 27.61 16.81 34.42
C VAL A 404 28.47 16.25 33.30
N SER A 405 29.80 16.30 33.42
CA SER A 405 30.73 15.71 32.43
C SER A 405 30.50 14.21 32.26
N ASN A 406 30.44 13.47 33.37
CA ASN A 406 30.18 12.03 33.37
C ASN A 406 28.79 11.70 32.84
N TRP A 407 27.78 12.53 33.15
CA TRP A 407 26.45 12.40 32.57
C TRP A 407 26.47 12.61 31.05
N VAL A 408 27.16 13.63 30.54
CA VAL A 408 27.33 13.90 29.10
C VAL A 408 28.09 12.74 28.44
N ALA A 409 29.18 12.27 29.03
CA ALA A 409 30.03 11.20 28.49
C ALA A 409 29.28 9.88 28.36
N ARG A 410 28.43 9.54 29.33
CA ARG A 410 27.61 8.31 29.32
C ARG A 410 26.45 8.37 28.33
N ARG A 411 26.12 9.52 27.73
CA ARG A 411 25.04 9.61 26.73
C ARG A 411 25.49 9.24 25.32
N ASN A 412 24.63 8.50 24.64
CA ASN A 412 24.78 8.20 23.23
C ASN A 412 24.36 9.43 22.40
N TRP A 413 25.23 10.44 22.36
CA TRP A 413 24.97 11.67 21.62
C TRP A 413 24.76 11.44 20.13
N ARG A 414 25.32 10.36 19.57
CA ARG A 414 25.03 9.97 18.18
C ARG A 414 23.55 9.64 18.01
N PHE A 415 22.99 8.74 18.82
CA PHE A 415 21.56 8.42 18.77
C PHE A 415 20.70 9.65 19.04
N ILE A 416 21.02 10.42 20.09
CA ILE A 416 20.24 11.61 20.47
C ILE A 416 20.28 12.68 19.37
N ALA A 417 21.44 12.96 18.78
CA ALA A 417 21.59 13.93 17.71
C ALA A 417 20.87 13.49 16.42
N ILE A 418 20.93 12.20 16.06
CA ILE A 418 20.22 11.67 14.90
C ILE A 418 18.71 11.68 15.14
N ALA A 419 18.25 11.25 16.32
CA ALA A 419 16.84 11.19 16.67
C ALA A 419 16.20 12.58 16.75
N LEU A 420 16.80 13.51 17.50
CA LEU A 420 16.26 14.85 17.71
C LEU A 420 16.62 15.80 16.57
N GLY A 421 17.90 15.87 16.20
CA GLY A 421 18.40 16.75 15.15
C GLY A 421 17.94 16.31 13.77
N GLY A 422 18.06 15.01 13.45
CA GLY A 422 17.51 14.44 12.21
C GLY A 422 16.00 14.54 12.16
N GLY A 423 15.29 14.27 13.27
CA GLY A 423 13.84 14.42 13.37
C GLY A 423 13.38 15.86 13.11
N ALA A 424 14.05 16.85 13.71
CA ALA A 424 13.76 18.27 13.50
C ALA A 424 14.03 18.69 12.05
N ALA A 425 15.13 18.24 11.44
CA ALA A 425 15.44 18.52 10.04
C ALA A 425 14.38 17.95 9.08
N VAL A 426 13.95 16.69 9.30
CA VAL A 426 12.89 16.05 8.52
C VAL A 426 11.55 16.76 8.73
N TYR A 427 11.21 17.13 9.97
CA TYR A 427 10.00 17.90 10.26
C TYR A 427 9.97 19.22 9.49
N LEU A 428 11.01 20.05 9.65
CA LEU A 428 11.10 21.37 9.02
C LEU A 428 11.08 21.26 7.49
N GLY A 429 11.84 20.34 6.92
CA GLY A 429 11.84 20.08 5.47
C GLY A 429 10.47 19.63 4.96
N THR A 430 9.78 18.75 5.69
CA THR A 430 8.45 18.26 5.30
C THR A 430 7.38 19.34 5.42
N VAL A 431 7.40 20.15 6.49
CA VAL A 431 6.44 21.25 6.65
C VAL A 431 6.68 22.34 5.60
N ALA A 432 7.94 22.68 5.30
CA ALA A 432 8.26 23.65 4.28
C ALA A 432 7.85 23.19 2.87
N THR A 433 7.94 21.89 2.58
CA THR A 433 7.61 21.34 1.24
C THR A 433 6.13 20.99 1.08
N LEU A 434 5.52 20.33 2.06
CA LEU A 434 4.15 19.82 1.96
C LEU A 434 3.11 20.70 2.68
N GLY A 435 3.54 21.66 3.52
CA GLY A 435 2.63 22.49 4.32
C GLY A 435 1.84 21.73 5.40
N SER A 436 2.21 20.47 5.68
CA SER A 436 1.48 19.59 6.61
C SER A 436 2.32 19.25 7.84
N THR A 437 1.89 19.76 8.99
CA THR A 437 2.53 19.50 10.29
C THR A 437 2.35 18.07 10.75
N ILE A 438 1.21 17.43 10.45
CA ILE A 438 0.93 16.05 10.85
C ILE A 438 1.84 15.07 10.09
N ILE A 439 2.01 15.25 8.78
CA ILE A 439 2.92 14.43 7.97
C ILE A 439 4.36 14.68 8.43
N GLY A 440 4.74 15.94 8.68
CA GLY A 440 6.04 16.28 9.24
C GLY A 440 6.33 15.57 10.55
N LEU A 441 5.38 15.55 11.49
CA LEU A 441 5.53 14.85 12.78
C LEU A 441 5.68 13.34 12.60
N GLY A 442 4.91 12.74 11.68
CA GLY A 442 5.04 11.31 11.36
C GLY A 442 6.43 10.96 10.84
N LEU A 443 6.92 11.69 9.84
CA LEU A 443 8.23 11.45 9.23
C LEU A 443 9.40 11.80 10.16
N ALA A 444 9.24 12.75 11.08
CA ALA A 444 10.25 13.12 12.08
C ALA A 444 10.63 11.95 13.00
N THR A 445 9.80 10.92 13.11
CA THR A 445 10.11 9.72 13.90
C THR A 445 11.05 8.75 13.18
N LEU A 446 11.18 8.84 11.84
CA LEU A 446 11.94 7.87 11.04
C LEU A 446 13.42 7.80 11.44
N PRO A 447 14.16 8.91 11.64
CA PRO A 447 15.57 8.83 12.04
C PRO A 447 15.77 8.07 13.35
N ALA A 448 14.90 8.32 14.34
CA ALA A 448 14.94 7.62 15.63
C ALA A 448 14.59 6.13 15.49
N LEU A 449 13.63 5.80 14.62
CA LEU A 449 13.28 4.42 14.33
C LEU A 449 14.43 3.69 13.60
N ILE A 450 15.09 4.32 12.64
CA ILE A 450 16.20 3.71 11.91
C ILE A 450 17.38 3.44 12.85
N GLU A 451 17.82 4.43 13.63
CA GLU A 451 18.97 4.27 14.52
C GLU A 451 18.66 3.41 15.76
N GLY A 452 17.41 3.39 16.21
CA GLY A 452 16.99 2.65 17.41
C GLY A 452 16.72 1.15 17.19
N HIS A 453 16.71 0.68 15.94
CA HIS A 453 16.51 -0.73 15.62
C HIS A 453 17.84 -1.40 15.29
N GLU A 454 18.12 -2.49 16.00
CA GLU A 454 19.21 -3.41 15.70
C GLU A 454 18.66 -4.57 14.86
N ALA A 455 19.27 -4.83 13.71
CA ALA A 455 18.99 -6.03 12.93
C ALA A 455 19.77 -7.22 13.52
N ARG A 456 19.08 -8.31 13.80
CA ARG A 456 19.69 -9.55 14.28
C ARG A 456 19.54 -10.65 13.24
N ASP A 457 20.63 -11.36 13.01
CA ASP A 457 20.71 -12.45 12.05
C ASP A 457 19.70 -13.56 12.34
N GLY A 458 19.22 -14.16 11.26
CA GLY A 458 18.43 -15.38 11.32
C GLY A 458 19.34 -16.59 11.50
N SER A 459 18.88 -17.58 12.25
CA SER A 459 19.55 -18.87 12.37
C SER A 459 18.56 -20.00 12.14
N LEU A 460 19.04 -21.07 11.53
CA LEU A 460 18.30 -22.30 11.32
C LEU A 460 19.18 -23.46 11.76
N GLU A 461 18.72 -24.18 12.79
CA GLU A 461 19.40 -25.35 13.34
C GLU A 461 18.58 -26.59 13.03
N VAL A 462 19.22 -27.56 12.38
CA VAL A 462 18.71 -28.91 12.05
C VAL A 462 19.82 -29.89 12.35
N ASP A 463 19.46 -30.99 13.00
CA ASP A 463 20.35 -32.13 13.18
C ASP A 463 20.00 -33.13 12.07
N TRP A 464 20.88 -33.27 11.07
CA TRP A 464 20.60 -34.06 9.87
C TRP A 464 20.60 -35.55 10.18
N GLY A 465 19.63 -36.29 9.61
CA GLY A 465 19.58 -37.74 9.76
C GLY A 465 20.71 -38.45 9.00
N PRO A 466 21.11 -39.67 9.44
CA PRO A 466 22.15 -40.45 8.77
C PRO A 466 21.74 -40.78 7.32
N SER A 467 22.73 -40.74 6.41
CA SER A 467 22.56 -40.72 4.95
C SER A 467 22.09 -42.02 4.29
N HIS A 468 21.64 -43.00 5.07
CA HIS A 468 21.35 -44.36 4.58
C HIS A 468 20.03 -44.47 3.79
N TRP A 469 19.39 -43.36 3.42
CA TRP A 469 18.14 -43.39 2.68
C TRP A 469 18.29 -43.82 1.21
N ASN A 470 19.44 -43.57 0.56
CA ASN A 470 19.67 -44.15 -0.78
C ASN A 470 19.71 -45.68 -0.72
N ASP A 471 20.30 -46.24 0.34
CA ASP A 471 20.36 -47.69 0.55
C ASP A 471 18.98 -48.25 0.97
N VAL A 472 18.21 -47.52 1.78
CA VAL A 472 16.86 -47.92 2.19
C VAL A 472 15.83 -47.75 1.06
N GLN A 473 15.94 -46.74 0.18
CA GLN A 473 15.11 -46.64 -1.02
C GLN A 473 15.46 -47.73 -2.02
N ALA A 474 16.74 -48.05 -2.21
CA ALA A 474 17.15 -49.20 -2.99
C ALA A 474 16.52 -50.47 -2.41
N GLN A 475 16.61 -50.66 -1.09
CA GLN A 475 16.02 -51.81 -0.41
C GLN A 475 14.47 -51.84 -0.50
N VAL A 476 13.78 -50.70 -0.38
CA VAL A 476 12.32 -50.61 -0.52
C VAL A 476 11.87 -50.77 -1.97
N GLN A 477 12.66 -50.31 -2.95
CA GLN A 477 12.40 -50.57 -4.36
C GLN A 477 12.63 -52.06 -4.68
N THR A 478 13.68 -52.67 -4.13
CA THR A 478 13.89 -54.12 -4.20
C THR A 478 12.75 -54.87 -3.54
N GLU A 479 12.29 -54.46 -2.35
CA GLU A 479 11.14 -55.08 -1.68
C GLU A 479 9.83 -54.87 -2.43
N ARG A 480 9.63 -53.72 -3.10
CA ARG A 480 8.47 -53.49 -3.97
C ARG A 480 8.54 -54.35 -5.23
N HIS A 481 9.72 -54.48 -5.84
CA HIS A 481 9.93 -55.39 -6.96
C HIS A 481 9.68 -56.83 -6.52
N GLU A 482 10.23 -57.27 -5.39
CA GLU A 482 9.98 -58.58 -4.82
C GLU A 482 8.51 -58.77 -4.45
N TYR A 483 7.80 -57.74 -3.98
CA TYR A 483 6.38 -57.81 -3.66
C TYR A 483 5.51 -57.86 -4.91
N GLU A 484 5.85 -57.10 -5.95
CA GLU A 484 5.20 -57.19 -7.26
C GLU A 484 5.46 -58.55 -7.90
N GLU A 485 6.70 -59.05 -7.84
CA GLU A 485 7.07 -60.39 -8.27
C GLU A 485 6.30 -61.45 -7.48
N ARG A 486 6.22 -61.35 -6.14
CA ARG A 486 5.44 -62.27 -5.30
C ARG A 486 3.94 -62.17 -5.55
N LYS A 487 3.40 -60.97 -5.79
CA LYS A 487 2.00 -60.80 -6.17
C LYS A 487 1.72 -61.45 -7.53
N THR A 488 2.67 -61.32 -8.46
CA THR A 488 2.58 -61.98 -9.77
C THR A 488 2.69 -63.49 -9.59
N PHE A 489 3.59 -63.96 -8.71
CA PHE A 489 3.77 -65.38 -8.40
C PHE A 489 2.56 -65.97 -7.68
N ASP A 490 1.94 -65.25 -6.75
CA ASP A 490 0.68 -65.61 -6.08
C ASP A 490 -0.49 -65.59 -7.07
N GLN A 491 -0.53 -64.65 -8.02
CA GLN A 491 -1.49 -64.66 -9.12
C GLN A 491 -1.29 -65.86 -10.04
N VAL A 492 -0.04 -66.25 -10.33
CA VAL A 492 0.27 -67.47 -11.08
C VAL A 492 -0.10 -68.72 -10.28
N LEU A 493 0.22 -68.77 -8.98
CA LEU A 493 -0.15 -69.87 -8.08
C LEU A 493 -1.66 -70.00 -7.98
N GLN A 494 -2.38 -68.89 -7.83
CA GLN A 494 -3.84 -68.83 -7.81
C GLN A 494 -4.43 -69.23 -9.16
N ALA A 495 -3.83 -68.83 -10.29
CA ALA A 495 -4.22 -69.29 -11.61
C ALA A 495 -3.93 -70.79 -11.83
N VAL A 496 -2.82 -71.32 -11.31
CA VAL A 496 -2.48 -72.75 -11.35
C VAL A 496 -3.39 -73.56 -10.43
N THR A 497 -3.72 -73.05 -9.25
CA THR A 497 -4.70 -73.73 -8.38
C THR A 497 -6.09 -73.66 -8.99
N GLU A 498 -6.50 -72.53 -9.55
CA GLU A 498 -7.77 -72.41 -10.27
C GLU A 498 -7.80 -73.28 -11.54
N LEU A 499 -6.66 -73.48 -12.20
CA LEU A 499 -6.48 -74.50 -13.23
C LEU A 499 -6.61 -75.92 -12.67
N GLU A 500 -5.90 -76.30 -11.60
CA GLU A 500 -6.00 -77.63 -10.98
C GLU A 500 -7.43 -77.97 -10.52
N TRP A 501 -8.20 -76.96 -10.10
CA TRP A 501 -9.60 -77.13 -9.73
C TRP A 501 -10.56 -77.09 -10.94
N SER A 502 -10.18 -76.45 -12.06
CA SER A 502 -10.98 -76.41 -13.29
C SER A 502 -10.63 -77.49 -14.32
N ASP A 503 -9.52 -78.21 -14.16
CA ASP A 503 -9.01 -79.24 -15.07
C ASP A 503 -9.08 -80.67 -14.50
N HIS A 504 -10.26 -81.04 -14.00
CA HIS A 504 -10.67 -82.45 -14.05
C HIS A 504 -11.25 -82.86 -15.42
N GLU A 505 -11.23 -82.00 -16.45
CA GLU A 505 -11.80 -82.37 -17.76
C GLU A 505 -11.07 -81.95 -19.05
N LYS A 506 -10.02 -81.09 -19.11
CA LYS A 506 -9.38 -80.73 -20.40
C LYS A 506 -7.85 -80.52 -20.42
N GLY A 507 -7.10 -81.31 -19.66
CA GLY A 507 -5.64 -81.20 -19.52
C GLY A 507 -4.71 -81.58 -20.70
N GLN A 508 -5.06 -81.38 -21.98
CA GLN A 508 -4.13 -81.69 -23.09
C GLN A 508 -3.87 -80.56 -24.11
N GLN A 509 -4.64 -79.48 -24.15
CA GLN A 509 -4.41 -78.39 -25.11
C GLN A 509 -3.57 -77.23 -24.57
N ILE A 510 -3.31 -77.20 -23.26
CA ILE A 510 -2.63 -76.07 -22.58
C ILE A 510 -1.11 -76.27 -22.53
N VAL A 511 -0.63 -77.51 -22.47
CA VAL A 511 0.81 -77.83 -22.43
C VAL A 511 1.55 -77.33 -23.67
N ASP A 512 0.94 -77.42 -24.86
CA ASP A 512 1.57 -76.94 -26.10
C ASP A 512 1.58 -75.40 -26.20
N ARG A 513 0.58 -74.71 -25.63
CA ARG A 513 0.53 -73.23 -25.63
C ARG A 513 1.56 -72.64 -24.66
N VAL A 514 1.69 -73.21 -23.47
CA VAL A 514 2.67 -72.77 -22.46
C VAL A 514 4.10 -73.02 -22.94
N ARG A 515 4.36 -74.13 -23.63
CA ARG A 515 5.67 -74.39 -24.25
C ARG A 515 6.06 -73.33 -25.28
N THR A 516 5.08 -72.85 -26.05
CA THR A 516 5.31 -71.84 -27.10
C THR A 516 5.54 -70.44 -26.53
N GLU A 517 4.86 -70.07 -25.45
CA GLU A 517 5.07 -68.77 -24.79
C GLU A 517 6.36 -68.70 -23.97
N ILE A 518 6.76 -69.80 -23.31
CA ILE A 518 8.06 -69.87 -22.62
C ILE A 518 9.22 -69.73 -23.62
N GLN A 519 9.08 -70.31 -24.82
CA GLN A 519 10.11 -70.22 -25.86
C GLN A 519 10.20 -68.80 -26.46
N LYS A 520 9.07 -68.10 -26.55
CA LYS A 520 9.01 -66.71 -27.03
C LYS A 520 9.55 -65.71 -26.00
N ALA A 521 9.32 -65.95 -24.72
CA ALA A 521 9.89 -65.16 -23.63
C ALA A 521 11.41 -65.35 -23.49
N LEU A 522 11.92 -66.57 -23.74
CA LEU A 522 13.36 -66.84 -23.72
C LEU A 522 14.12 -66.22 -24.92
N ASP A 523 13.48 -66.12 -26.11
CA ASP A 523 14.13 -65.56 -27.32
C ASP A 523 14.20 -64.02 -27.29
N ASP A 524 13.21 -63.32 -26.73
CA ASP A 524 13.21 -61.84 -26.67
C ASP A 524 14.17 -61.29 -25.59
N GLU A 525 14.50 -62.06 -24.54
CA GLU A 525 15.38 -61.59 -23.47
C GLU A 525 16.88 -61.77 -23.78
N HIS A 526 17.28 -62.58 -24.78
CA HIS A 526 18.69 -62.93 -25.03
C HIS A 526 19.20 -62.84 -26.50
N GLY A 527 18.50 -62.17 -27.42
CA GLY A 527 18.81 -62.25 -28.87
C GLY A 527 19.06 -60.95 -29.65
N GLY A 528 20.31 -60.47 -29.69
CA GLY A 528 20.96 -60.11 -30.98
C GLY A 528 21.01 -58.65 -31.46
N ASN A 529 22.22 -58.08 -31.42
CA ASN A 529 22.70 -56.91 -32.16
C ASN A 529 22.98 -57.21 -33.66
N ASN A 530 23.01 -56.12 -34.46
CA ASN A 530 23.75 -55.86 -35.73
C ASN A 530 23.02 -56.03 -37.10
N PRO A 531 23.52 -55.43 -38.22
CA PRO A 531 23.78 -53.99 -38.48
C PRO A 531 23.36 -53.54 -39.92
N SER A 532 23.35 -52.21 -40.19
CA SER A 532 23.58 -51.51 -41.50
C SER A 532 22.61 -51.80 -42.69
N THR A 533 22.11 -50.87 -43.51
CA THR A 533 22.70 -49.71 -44.20
C THR A 533 21.63 -48.71 -44.71
N ASN A 534 22.00 -47.43 -44.68
CA ASN A 534 21.53 -46.22 -45.39
C ASN A 534 20.62 -46.34 -46.63
N LEU A 535 19.70 -45.36 -46.78
CA LEU A 535 19.61 -44.39 -47.90
C LEU A 535 18.53 -43.30 -47.64
N SER A 536 18.98 -42.05 -47.46
CA SER A 536 18.21 -40.79 -47.69
C SER A 536 18.13 -40.51 -49.22
N PRO A 537 17.28 -39.61 -49.78
CA PRO A 537 16.79 -38.29 -49.30
C PRO A 537 15.25 -38.11 -49.51
N SER A 538 14.52 -37.03 -49.24
CA SER A 538 14.70 -35.58 -49.45
C SER A 538 13.49 -34.84 -48.85
N SER A 539 13.70 -33.67 -48.23
CA SER A 539 12.67 -32.65 -47.96
C SER A 539 12.26 -31.93 -49.28
N PRO A 540 11.14 -31.16 -49.41
CA PRO A 540 10.88 -29.97 -48.57
C PRO A 540 9.39 -29.54 -48.33
N GLN A 541 9.26 -28.63 -47.34
CA GLN A 541 8.40 -27.40 -47.31
C GLN A 541 6.86 -27.49 -47.29
N GLN A 542 6.24 -26.86 -46.27
CA GLN A 542 5.46 -25.59 -46.32
C GLN A 542 4.28 -25.62 -47.32
N GLY A 543 3.04 -25.32 -46.99
CA GLY A 543 2.38 -24.71 -45.84
C GLY A 543 1.05 -24.11 -46.33
N VAL A 544 0.31 -23.50 -45.40
CA VAL A 544 -0.63 -22.38 -45.63
C VAL A 544 -2.10 -22.72 -45.97
N ASP A 545 -2.94 -22.26 -45.05
CA ASP A 545 -4.28 -21.63 -45.11
C ASP A 545 -5.54 -22.33 -45.64
N ALA A 546 -6.58 -22.11 -44.83
CA ALA A 546 -7.98 -22.04 -45.20
C ALA A 546 -8.28 -20.72 -45.92
N ASP A 547 -9.07 -20.79 -46.99
CA ASP A 547 -10.38 -20.12 -47.09
C ASP A 547 -11.03 -20.46 -48.45
N ASP A 548 -12.15 -21.18 -48.38
CA ASP A 548 -13.41 -20.88 -49.07
C ASP A 548 -14.56 -21.52 -48.30
#